data_AF-A0A4R4JIN9-F1
#
_entry.id   AF-A0A4R4JIN9-F1
#
_cell.length_a   1.000
_cell.length_b   1.000
_cell.length_c   1.000
_cell.angle_alpha   90.00
_cell.angle_beta   90.00
_cell.angle_gamma   90.00
#
_symmetry.space_group_name_H-M   'P 1'
#
loop_
_entity.id
_entity.type
_entity.pdbx_description
1 polymer ?
#
loop_
_entity_poly.entity_id
_entity_poly.type
_entity_poly.pdbx_seq_one_letter_code
_entity_poly.pdbx_strand_id
1 'polypeptide(L)'
;MPPVYVYLSKPRNGLPQDGHNYYPAPKTEEITGVSGLRSAKKKTPKQNGGGKRDRWVDSKGRRIYEWNSQHGELEVYRVSDGEHLCSIDYKTEKS
;
A
#
# COMPACT_ATOMS: atom_id res chain seq x y z
N MET A 1 27.74 -2.69 47.09
CA MET A 1 27.80 -3.31 45.75
C MET A 1 26.55 -2.85 45.00
N PRO A 2 26.67 -2.13 43.87
CA PRO A 2 25.51 -1.73 43.07
C PRO A 2 24.89 -2.95 42.37
N PRO A 3 23.56 -2.96 42.12
CA PRO A 3 22.92 -4.07 41.44
C PRO A 3 23.36 -4.15 39.98
N VAL A 4 23.67 -5.37 39.52
CA VAL A 4 23.93 -5.68 38.11
C VAL A 4 22.58 -5.74 37.40
N TYR A 5 22.35 -4.81 36.48
CA TYR A 5 21.15 -4.82 35.64
C TYR A 5 21.39 -5.70 34.41
N VAL A 6 20.88 -6.93 34.43
CA VAL A 6 20.91 -7.82 33.27
C VAL A 6 19.74 -7.46 32.35
N TYR A 7 20.02 -6.72 31.28
CA TYR A 7 19.02 -6.43 30.25
C TYR A 7 18.85 -7.65 29.34
N LEU A 8 17.87 -8.48 29.63
CA LEU A 8 17.46 -9.56 28.74
C LEU A 8 16.67 -8.94 27.58
N SER A 9 17.32 -8.67 26.44
CA SER A 9 16.63 -8.27 25.22
C SER A 9 15.79 -9.44 24.69
N LYS A 10 14.57 -9.58 25.22
CA LYS A 10 13.55 -10.44 24.60
C LYS A 10 13.34 -9.90 23.18
N PRO A 11 13.43 -10.73 22.12
CA PRO A 11 13.03 -10.27 20.79
C PRO A 11 11.61 -9.74 20.88
N ARG A 12 11.37 -8.56 20.30
CA ARG A 12 10.03 -7.95 20.30
C ARG A 12 9.09 -8.93 19.58
N ASN A 13 8.08 -9.44 20.28
CA ASN A 13 6.92 -10.05 19.64
C ASN A 13 6.33 -9.00 18.68
N GLY A 14 6.48 -9.21 17.37
CA GLY A 14 5.87 -8.34 16.37
C GLY A 14 6.69 -8.02 15.11
N LEU A 15 7.92 -8.54 14.96
CA LEU A 15 8.55 -8.59 13.63
C LEU A 15 8.25 -9.97 13.03
N PRO A 16 7.38 -10.08 12.00
CA PRO A 16 7.26 -11.32 11.25
C PRO A 16 8.63 -11.64 10.64
N GLN A 17 9.12 -12.82 10.96
CA GLN A 17 10.28 -13.43 10.32
C GLN A 17 9.84 -13.78 8.89
N ASP A 18 10.32 -13.03 7.89
CA ASP A 18 10.22 -13.28 6.44
C ASP A 18 8.84 -13.51 5.78
N GLY A 19 7.73 -13.39 6.51
CA GLY A 19 6.37 -13.55 5.96
C GLY A 19 5.48 -12.36 6.29
N HIS A 20 5.41 -11.38 5.40
CA HIS A 20 4.38 -10.35 5.47
C HIS A 20 3.06 -10.93 4.92
N ASN A 21 2.00 -10.98 5.73
CA ASN A 21 0.63 -11.34 5.29
C ASN A 21 -0.01 -10.27 4.39
N TYR A 22 0.81 -9.47 3.70
CA TYR A 22 0.39 -8.38 2.85
C TYR A 22 1.32 -8.29 1.64
N TYR A 23 0.76 -7.87 0.51
CA TYR A 23 1.53 -7.55 -0.68
C TYR A 23 2.15 -6.15 -0.52
N PRO A 24 3.48 -6.00 -0.69
CA PRO A 24 4.11 -4.69 -0.66
C PRO A 24 3.62 -3.85 -1.84
N ALA A 25 3.46 -2.53 -1.62
CA ALA A 25 3.05 -1.63 -2.70
C ALA A 25 4.16 -1.59 -3.77
N PRO A 26 3.81 -1.72 -5.06
CA PRO A 26 4.78 -1.54 -6.13
C PRO A 26 5.30 -0.11 -6.14
N LYS A 27 6.51 0.07 -6.65
CA LYS A 27 7.00 1.41 -7.01
C LYS A 27 6.20 1.93 -8.20
N THR A 28 6.20 3.24 -8.38
CA THR A 28 5.42 3.86 -9.48
C THR A 28 5.89 3.36 -10.84
N GLU A 29 7.20 3.11 -10.99
CA GLU A 29 7.84 2.63 -12.21
C GLU A 29 7.51 1.15 -12.51
N GLU A 30 7.07 0.38 -11.51
CA GLU A 30 6.68 -1.03 -11.65
C GLU A 30 5.22 -1.19 -12.09
N ILE A 31 4.43 -0.10 -12.05
CA ILE A 31 3.04 -0.10 -12.50
C ILE A 31 3.01 0.08 -14.02
N THR A 32 3.07 -1.03 -14.75
CA THR A 32 3.03 -1.05 -16.21
C THR A 32 1.62 -1.18 -16.78
N GLY A 33 0.66 -1.64 -15.98
CA GLY A 33 -0.74 -1.78 -16.38
C GLY A 33 -1.47 -0.44 -16.57
N VAL A 34 -0.91 0.68 -16.09
CA VAL A 34 -1.51 2.00 -16.29
C VAL A 34 -0.44 3.03 -16.61
N SER A 35 -0.48 3.57 -17.82
CA SER A 35 0.47 4.59 -18.25
C SER A 35 0.19 5.97 -17.62
N GLY A 36 1.26 6.71 -17.31
CA GLY A 36 1.17 8.11 -16.88
C GLY A 36 0.64 8.34 -15.47
N LEU A 37 0.71 7.32 -14.60
CA LEU A 37 0.42 7.47 -13.18
C LEU A 37 1.43 8.39 -12.50
N ARG A 38 0.94 9.17 -11.54
CA ARG A 38 1.76 10.01 -10.66
C ARG A 38 1.39 9.75 -9.21
N SER A 39 2.41 9.63 -8.36
CA SER A 39 2.21 9.53 -6.91
C SER A 39 1.42 10.72 -6.39
N ALA A 40 0.42 10.44 -5.55
CA ALA A 40 -0.47 11.43 -4.95
C ALA A 40 -0.44 11.33 -3.42
N LYS A 41 -0.93 12.38 -2.75
CA LYS A 41 -0.99 12.41 -1.29
C LYS A 41 -1.86 11.26 -0.76
N LYS A 42 -1.28 10.38 0.04
CA LYS A 42 -1.98 9.27 0.71
C LYS A 42 -3.06 9.81 1.66
N LYS A 43 -4.30 9.35 1.53
CA LYS A 43 -5.41 9.78 2.40
C LYS A 43 -6.06 8.63 3.18
N THR A 44 -6.28 7.49 2.53
CA THR A 44 -6.98 6.35 3.12
C THR A 44 -6.09 5.59 4.11
N PRO A 45 -6.49 5.42 5.38
CA PRO A 45 -5.78 4.55 6.32
C PRO A 45 -5.75 3.10 5.84
N LYS A 46 -4.69 2.35 6.18
CA LYS A 46 -4.69 0.89 5.98
C LYS A 46 -5.58 0.24 7.03
N GLN A 47 -6.36 -0.76 6.64
CA GLN A 47 -7.30 -1.43 7.57
C GLN A 47 -6.59 -2.20 8.68
N ASN A 48 -5.44 -2.84 8.39
CA ASN A 48 -4.72 -3.71 9.32
C ASN A 48 -3.24 -3.34 9.42
N GLY A 49 -2.94 -2.13 9.90
CA GLY A 49 -1.55 -1.71 10.13
C GLY A 49 -1.39 -0.21 10.30
N GLY A 50 -0.14 0.22 10.44
CA GLY A 50 0.21 1.64 10.49
C GLY A 50 0.19 2.29 9.10
N GLY A 51 -0.22 3.56 9.06
CA GLY A 51 -0.08 4.42 7.87
C GLY A 51 -1.27 4.41 6.91
N LYS A 52 -1.03 4.95 5.71
CA LYS A 52 -2.04 5.17 4.68
C LYS A 52 -1.69 4.37 3.41
N ARG A 53 -2.71 4.04 2.62
CA ARG A 53 -2.57 3.36 1.33
C ARG A 53 -1.79 4.26 0.37
N ASP A 54 -0.89 3.63 -0.38
CA ASP A 54 -0.25 4.28 -1.52
C ASP A 54 -1.31 4.66 -2.53
N ARG A 55 -1.17 5.87 -3.06
CA ARG A 55 -2.17 6.51 -3.89
C ARG A 55 -1.51 7.11 -5.13
N TRP A 56 -2.11 6.87 -6.28
CA TRP A 56 -1.74 7.50 -7.54
C TRP A 56 -2.94 8.16 -8.19
N VAL A 57 -2.66 9.04 -9.13
CA VAL A 57 -3.65 9.68 -10.00
C VAL A 57 -3.20 9.50 -11.45
N ASP A 58 -4.17 9.32 -12.35
CA ASP A 58 -3.87 9.32 -13.79
C ASP A 58 -3.42 10.71 -14.26
N SER A 59 -2.76 10.75 -15.43
CA SER A 59 -2.32 11.98 -16.07
C SER A 59 -3.45 12.98 -16.34
N LYS A 60 -4.69 12.48 -16.44
CA LYS A 60 -5.90 13.28 -16.68
C LYS A 60 -6.55 13.81 -15.40
N GLY A 61 -6.13 13.36 -14.22
CA GLY A 61 -6.74 13.75 -12.94
C GLY A 61 -8.18 13.26 -12.75
N ARG A 62 -8.61 12.18 -13.42
CA ARG A 62 -9.99 11.66 -13.39
C ARG A 62 -10.13 10.38 -12.57
N ARG A 63 -9.05 9.63 -12.40
CA ARG A 63 -9.03 8.37 -11.65
C ARG A 63 -7.98 8.39 -10.54
N ILE A 64 -8.36 7.87 -9.39
CA ILE A 64 -7.48 7.61 -8.25
C ILE A 64 -7.22 6.10 -8.20
N TYR A 65 -5.99 5.73 -7.91
CA TYR A 65 -5.59 4.34 -7.76
C TYR A 65 -5.04 4.17 -6.35
N GLU A 66 -5.55 3.21 -5.58
CA GLU A 66 -5.05 2.91 -4.25
C GLU A 66 -4.58 1.46 -4.13
N TRP A 67 -3.44 1.26 -3.50
CA TRP A 67 -2.90 -0.09 -3.30
C TRP A 67 -3.74 -0.88 -2.29
N ASN A 68 -4.31 -2.01 -2.73
CA ASN A 68 -4.89 -3.02 -1.85
C ASN A 68 -3.81 -4.03 -1.46
N SER A 69 -3.20 -3.84 -0.28
CA SER A 69 -2.16 -4.73 0.21
C SER A 69 -2.67 -6.11 0.66
N GLN A 70 -3.99 -6.32 0.76
CA GLN A 70 -4.55 -7.63 1.08
C GLN A 70 -4.61 -8.52 -0.17
N HIS A 71 -4.91 -7.95 -1.34
CA HIS A 71 -5.08 -8.69 -2.59
C HIS A 71 -3.95 -8.51 -3.60
N GLY A 72 -3.11 -7.47 -3.45
CA GLY A 72 -2.01 -7.21 -4.38
C GLY A 72 -2.44 -6.46 -5.64
N GLU A 73 -3.49 -5.64 -5.54
CA GLU A 73 -4.16 -5.00 -6.68
C GLU A 73 -4.29 -3.48 -6.51
N LEU A 74 -4.52 -2.77 -7.60
CA LEU A 74 -4.89 -1.36 -7.57
C LEU A 74 -6.42 -1.22 -7.60
N GLU A 75 -6.99 -0.66 -6.55
CA GLU A 75 -8.40 -0.25 -6.53
C GLU A 75 -8.53 1.11 -7.19
N VAL A 76 -9.44 1.22 -8.16
CA VAL A 76 -9.65 2.39 -8.99
C VAL A 76 -10.91 3.11 -8.54
N TYR A 77 -10.79 4.42 -8.34
CA TYR A 77 -11.89 5.28 -7.94
C TYR A 77 -12.05 6.46 -8.89
N ARG A 78 -13.28 6.93 -9.05
CA ARG A 78 -13.58 8.18 -9.76
C ARG A 78 -13.24 9.38 -8.88
N VAL A 79 -12.53 10.36 -9.43
CA VAL A 79 -12.09 11.55 -8.66
C VAL A 79 -13.27 12.42 -8.21
N SER A 80 -14.36 12.49 -8.97
CA SER A 80 -15.47 13.41 -8.71
C SER A 80 -16.24 13.12 -7.42
N ASP A 81 -16.46 11.85 -7.12
CA ASP A 81 -17.34 11.39 -6.03
C ASP A 81 -16.67 10.30 -5.16
N GLY A 82 -15.52 9.76 -5.57
CA GLY A 82 -14.86 8.68 -4.89
C GLY A 82 -15.51 7.31 -5.13
N GLU A 83 -16.37 7.18 -6.14
CA GLU A 83 -17.00 5.90 -6.51
C GLU A 83 -15.93 4.86 -6.88
N HIS A 84 -16.05 3.66 -6.32
CA HIS A 84 -15.22 2.52 -6.70
C HIS A 84 -15.63 2.03 -8.09
N LEU A 85 -14.67 1.97 -9.02
CA LEU A 85 -14.90 1.57 -10.39
C LEU A 85 -14.54 0.10 -10.62
N CYS A 86 -13.34 -0.32 -10.21
CA CYS A 86 -12.83 -1.68 -10.38
C CYS A 86 -11.52 -1.90 -9.59
N SER A 87 -11.08 -3.15 -9.50
CA SER A 87 -9.71 -3.53 -9.17
C SER A 87 -8.96 -3.91 -10.45
N ILE A 88 -7.65 -3.63 -10.52
CA ILE A 88 -6.81 -4.04 -11.63
C ILE A 88 -5.44 -4.55 -11.17
N ASP A 89 -4.89 -5.50 -11.92
CA ASP A 89 -3.49 -5.92 -11.79
C ASP A 89 -2.53 -4.82 -12.27
N TYR A 90 -1.57 -4.46 -11.42
CA TYR A 90 -0.66 -3.35 -11.68
C TYR A 90 0.32 -3.58 -12.82
N LYS A 91 0.52 -4.85 -13.25
CA LYS A 91 1.41 -5.18 -14.37
C LYS A 91 0.68 -5.27 -15.70
N THR A 92 -0.56 -5.79 -15.68
CA THR A 92 -1.26 -6.26 -16.88
C THR A 92 -2.59 -5.56 -17.19
N GLU A 93 -3.04 -4.63 -16.34
CA GLU A 93 -4.34 -3.91 -16.49
C GLU A 93 -5.58 -4.83 -16.47
N LYS A 94 -5.41 -6.12 -16.15
CA LYS A 94 -6.54 -7.06 -16.09
C LYS A 94 -7.34 -6.82 -14.82
N SER A 95 -8.66 -6.80 -14.96
CA SER A 95 -9.66 -6.78 -13.88
C SER A 95 -10.01 -8.17 -13.41
#